data_AF-A0A4S4KPX4-F1
#
_entry.id   AF-A0A4S4KPX4-F1
#
_cell.length_a   1.000
_cell.length_b   1.000
_cell.length_c   1.000
_cell.angle_alpha   90.00
_cell.angle_beta   90.00
_cell.angle_gamma   90.00
#
_symmetry.space_group_name_H-M   'P 1'
#
loop_
_entity.id
_entity.type
_entity.pdbx_description
1 polymer ?
#
loop_
_entity_poly.entity_id
_entity_poly.type
_entity_poly.pdbx_seq_one_letter_code
_entity_poly.pdbx_strand_id
1 'polypeptide(L)'
;MMLEWWQASSSSASPGPFALRGTIPYLLNGNILAARTFITLLVSLSTSAHISLRSNLAPNPLPVPNSSTGVDEIIFTTDQTLNFLQLAVRTCQRAQGAGSKKAQEAWVRLCGTYLSKGGILAQPDVRKHLNEIATLFFAIPLPRGQAANPLGDMMSSLFGGAPSSAAAPRVLMPAPPAASLD
;
A
#
# COMPACT_ATOMS: atom_id res chain seq x y z
N MET A 1 10.53 14.56 -15.64
CA MET A 1 11.44 14.41 -14.47
C MET A 1 11.55 13.00 -13.90
N MET A 2 10.60 12.43 -13.12
CA MET A 2 10.81 11.10 -12.49
C MET A 2 10.98 9.95 -13.51
N LEU A 3 10.22 10.00 -14.61
CA LEU A 3 10.35 9.05 -15.73
C LEU A 3 11.73 9.16 -16.41
N GLU A 4 12.17 10.39 -16.71
CA GLU A 4 13.49 10.65 -17.31
C GLU A 4 14.62 10.19 -16.40
N TRP A 5 14.51 10.42 -15.09
CA TRP A 5 15.52 9.99 -14.13
C TRP A 5 15.62 8.45 -14.07
N TRP A 6 14.50 7.75 -14.10
CA TRP A 6 14.51 6.29 -14.22
C TRP A 6 15.20 5.83 -15.51
N GLN A 7 14.80 6.40 -16.65
CA GLN A 7 15.37 6.06 -17.97
C GLN A 7 16.88 6.33 -18.03
N ALA A 8 17.35 7.42 -17.43
CA ALA A 8 18.76 7.81 -17.42
C ALA A 8 19.63 7.00 -16.45
N SER A 9 19.06 6.50 -15.35
CA SER A 9 19.82 5.77 -14.32
C SER A 9 19.94 4.27 -14.63
N SER A 10 18.86 3.62 -15.05
CA SER A 10 18.84 2.21 -15.44
C SER A 10 17.45 1.83 -15.97
N SER A 11 17.22 2.00 -17.28
CA SER A 11 15.93 1.66 -17.92
C SER A 11 15.52 0.18 -17.76
N SER A 12 16.48 -0.71 -17.50
CA SER A 12 16.24 -2.13 -17.18
C SER A 12 15.82 -2.39 -15.73
N ALA A 13 16.00 -1.42 -14.83
CA ALA A 13 15.62 -1.56 -13.43
C ALA A 13 14.14 -1.23 -13.23
N SER A 14 13.58 -1.68 -12.10
CA SER A 14 12.20 -1.41 -11.70
C SER A 14 11.94 0.11 -11.61
N PRO A 15 10.85 0.64 -12.22
CA PRO A 15 10.41 2.03 -12.04
C PRO A 15 9.85 2.31 -10.64
N GLY A 16 9.59 1.27 -9.84
CA GLY A 16 9.00 1.34 -8.50
C GLY A 16 9.62 2.38 -7.54
N PRO A 17 10.96 2.48 -7.40
CA PRO A 17 11.58 3.47 -6.51
C PRO A 17 11.29 4.92 -6.91
N PHE A 18 11.23 5.22 -8.20
CA PHE A 18 10.92 6.55 -8.72
C PHE A 18 9.43 6.87 -8.55
N ALA A 19 8.57 5.88 -8.75
CA ALA A 19 7.16 5.99 -8.46
C ALA A 19 6.89 6.29 -6.97
N LEU A 20 7.58 5.60 -6.06
CA LEU A 20 7.49 5.85 -4.62
C LEU A 20 7.84 7.29 -4.27
N ARG A 21 8.98 7.78 -4.79
CA ARG A 21 9.47 9.15 -4.54
C ARG A 21 8.51 10.22 -5.06
N GLY A 22 7.78 9.95 -6.14
CA GLY A 22 6.79 10.90 -6.65
C GLY A 22 5.40 10.77 -6.02
N THR A 23 4.97 9.58 -5.59
CA THR A 23 3.61 9.38 -5.08
C THR A 23 3.49 9.61 -3.57
N ILE A 24 4.42 9.09 -2.77
CA ILE A 24 4.31 9.11 -1.30
C ILE A 24 4.26 10.54 -0.73
N PRO A 25 5.10 11.50 -1.18
CA PRO A 25 5.04 12.86 -0.66
C PRO A 25 3.69 13.56 -0.91
N TYR A 26 3.06 13.32 -2.06
CA TYR A 26 1.72 13.88 -2.33
C TYR A 26 0.66 13.28 -1.40
N LEU A 27 0.75 11.98 -1.09
CA LEU A 27 -0.14 11.34 -0.13
C LEU A 27 0.07 11.85 1.29
N LEU A 28 1.32 11.98 1.74
CA LEU A 28 1.63 12.54 3.07
C LEU A 28 1.14 13.98 3.23
N ASN A 29 1.09 14.75 2.14
CA ASN A 29 0.54 16.10 2.13
C ASN A 29 -1.00 16.15 1.98
N GLY A 30 -1.69 14.99 1.95
CA GLY A 30 -3.13 14.92 1.76
C GLY A 30 -3.61 15.20 0.31
N ASN A 31 -2.71 15.43 -0.63
CA ASN A 31 -3.05 15.82 -2.00
C ASN A 31 -3.29 14.59 -2.90
N ILE A 32 -4.48 13.99 -2.77
CA ILE A 32 -4.90 12.81 -3.55
C ILE A 32 -4.90 13.10 -5.05
N LEU A 33 -5.32 14.30 -5.48
CA LEU A 33 -5.39 14.65 -6.89
C LEU A 33 -4.01 14.62 -7.53
N ALA A 34 -3.00 15.25 -6.90
CA ALA A 34 -1.62 15.22 -7.38
C ALA A 34 -1.05 13.80 -7.39
N ALA A 35 -1.27 13.03 -6.32
CA ALA A 35 -0.82 11.64 -6.24
C ALA A 35 -1.43 10.78 -7.36
N ARG A 36 -2.73 10.95 -7.64
CA ARG A 36 -3.46 10.26 -8.71
C ARG A 36 -2.94 10.64 -10.09
N THR A 37 -2.85 11.93 -10.38
CA THR A 37 -2.35 12.42 -11.66
C THR A 37 -0.93 11.92 -11.92
N PHE A 38 -0.06 12.01 -10.91
CA PHE A 38 1.32 11.55 -11.02
C PHE A 38 1.40 10.04 -11.32
N ILE A 39 0.76 9.18 -10.51
CA ILE A 39 0.90 7.73 -10.68
C ILE A 39 0.27 7.25 -11.99
N THR A 40 -0.89 7.82 -12.39
CA THR A 40 -1.55 7.47 -13.65
C THR A 40 -0.66 7.84 -14.84
N LEU A 41 -0.09 9.05 -14.86
CA LEU A 41 0.81 9.48 -15.94
C LEU A 41 2.09 8.63 -15.97
N LEU A 42 2.72 8.40 -14.82
CA LEU A 42 3.95 7.62 -14.75
C LEU A 42 3.74 6.19 -15.27
N VAL A 43 2.68 5.50 -14.84
CA VAL A 43 2.40 4.12 -15.27
C VAL A 43 2.05 4.08 -16.76
N SER A 44 1.24 5.02 -17.25
CA SER A 44 0.90 5.11 -18.67
C SER A 44 2.13 5.29 -19.55
N LEU A 45 3.00 6.24 -19.20
CA LEU A 45 4.24 6.50 -19.94
C LEU A 45 5.24 5.35 -19.82
N SER A 46 5.41 4.78 -18.61
CA SER A 46 6.36 3.68 -18.38
C SER A 46 5.97 2.43 -19.16
N THR A 47 4.68 2.07 -19.17
CA THR A 47 4.18 0.89 -19.89
C THR A 47 4.08 1.09 -21.40
N SER A 48 4.01 2.34 -21.86
CA SER A 48 4.10 2.67 -23.29
C SER A 48 5.55 2.62 -23.78
N ALA A 49 6.51 3.10 -22.97
CA ALA A 49 7.93 3.04 -23.29
C ALA A 49 8.51 1.62 -23.16
N HIS A 50 8.02 0.82 -22.22
CA HIS A 50 8.50 -0.54 -21.94
C HIS A 50 7.32 -1.50 -21.84
N ILE A 51 6.95 -2.11 -22.97
CA ILE A 51 5.79 -3.00 -23.06
C ILE A 51 5.90 -4.23 -22.14
N SER A 52 7.13 -4.67 -21.84
CA SER A 52 7.42 -5.77 -20.90
C SER A 52 6.98 -5.48 -19.45
N LEU A 53 6.71 -4.21 -19.11
CA LEU A 53 6.13 -3.84 -17.82
C LEU A 53 4.63 -4.17 -17.74
N ARG A 54 3.92 -4.35 -18.87
CA ARG A 54 2.52 -4.77 -18.84
C ARG A 54 2.42 -6.24 -18.49
N SER A 55 1.53 -6.57 -17.57
CA SER A 55 1.31 -7.95 -17.18
C SER A 55 0.39 -8.66 -18.19
N ASN A 56 0.80 -9.85 -18.65
CA ASN A 56 -0.02 -10.69 -19.52
C ASN A 56 -1.26 -11.27 -18.81
N LEU A 57 -1.30 -11.22 -17.47
CA LEU A 57 -2.43 -11.72 -16.68
C LEU A 57 -3.67 -10.82 -16.79
N ALA A 58 -3.49 -9.54 -17.10
CA ALA A 58 -4.58 -8.59 -17.31
C ALA A 58 -4.16 -7.61 -18.42
N PRO A 59 -4.42 -7.94 -19.69
CA PRO A 59 -3.97 -7.15 -20.83
C PRO A 59 -4.73 -5.82 -20.95
N ASN A 60 -5.96 -5.79 -20.44
CA ASN A 60 -6.81 -4.59 -20.43
C ASN A 60 -6.72 -3.87 -19.09
N PRO A 61 -6.79 -2.53 -19.07
CA PRO A 61 -6.92 -1.78 -17.82
C PRO A 61 -8.13 -2.27 -17.01
N LEU A 62 -7.93 -2.42 -15.71
CA LEU A 62 -8.96 -2.87 -14.78
C LEU A 62 -9.82 -1.66 -14.36
N PRO A 63 -11.13 -1.66 -14.63
CA PRO A 63 -12.00 -0.56 -14.24
C PRO A 63 -12.15 -0.52 -12.72
N VAL A 64 -12.14 0.69 -12.14
CA VAL A 64 -12.37 0.90 -10.72
C VAL A 64 -13.87 1.17 -10.50
N PRO A 65 -14.61 0.25 -9.83
CA PRO A 65 -16.07 0.38 -9.67
C PRO A 65 -16.44 1.65 -8.90
N ASN A 66 -17.53 2.34 -9.25
CA ASN A 66 -18.00 3.58 -8.60
C ASN A 66 -17.08 4.81 -8.78
N SER A 67 -16.25 4.85 -9.83
CA SER A 67 -15.65 6.10 -10.27
C SER A 67 -16.75 6.98 -10.88
N SER A 68 -17.08 8.10 -10.24
CA SER A 68 -18.11 9.03 -10.70
C SER A 68 -17.82 9.63 -12.08
N THR A 69 -16.58 9.52 -12.57
CA THR A 69 -16.15 10.01 -13.88
C THR A 69 -15.97 8.90 -14.92
N GLY A 70 -16.00 7.62 -14.53
CA GLY A 70 -15.73 6.49 -15.45
C GLY A 70 -14.29 6.41 -15.97
N VAL A 71 -13.36 7.23 -15.46
CA VAL A 71 -11.97 7.34 -15.96
C VAL A 71 -10.94 6.69 -15.02
N ASP A 72 -11.35 6.20 -13.84
CA ASP A 72 -10.40 5.53 -12.95
C ASP A 72 -10.17 4.08 -13.38
N GLU A 73 -9.01 3.86 -14.00
CA GLU A 73 -8.51 2.53 -14.38
C GLU A 73 -7.21 2.21 -13.64
N ILE A 74 -6.89 0.92 -13.56
CA ILE A 74 -5.62 0.41 -13.06
C ILE A 74 -4.97 -0.42 -14.16
N ILE A 75 -3.75 -0.06 -14.54
CA ILE A 75 -2.96 -0.84 -15.49
C ILE A 75 -2.16 -1.86 -14.68
N PHE A 76 -2.43 -3.15 -14.88
CA PHE A 76 -1.72 -4.20 -14.16
C PHE A 76 -0.31 -4.38 -14.75
N THR A 77 0.69 -4.21 -13.90
CA THR A 77 2.10 -4.24 -14.30
C THR A 77 2.83 -5.45 -13.72
N THR A 78 3.99 -5.78 -14.25
CA THR A 78 4.91 -6.77 -13.66
C THR A 78 5.62 -6.24 -12.41
N ASP A 79 5.65 -4.92 -12.22
CA ASP A 79 6.22 -4.25 -11.06
C ASP A 79 5.21 -4.17 -9.90
N GLN A 80 5.49 -4.88 -8.82
CA GLN A 80 4.61 -4.91 -7.65
C GLN A 80 4.48 -3.55 -6.96
N THR A 81 5.50 -2.69 -7.03
CA THR A 81 5.47 -1.35 -6.43
C THR A 81 4.51 -0.44 -7.18
N LEU A 82 4.50 -0.50 -8.52
CA LEU A 82 3.55 0.26 -9.32
C LEU A 82 2.11 -0.19 -9.06
N ASN A 83 1.87 -1.49 -8.99
CA ASN A 83 0.55 -2.04 -8.67
C ASN A 83 0.08 -1.60 -7.28
N PHE A 84 0.97 -1.66 -6.28
CA PHE A 84 0.69 -1.18 -4.93
C PHE A 84 0.33 0.30 -4.92
N LEU A 85 1.13 1.17 -5.57
CA LEU A 85 0.91 2.62 -5.54
C LEU A 85 -0.39 3.04 -6.23
N GLN A 86 -0.73 2.42 -7.35
CA GLN A 86 -2.03 2.64 -8.00
C GLN A 86 -3.18 2.30 -7.04
N LEU A 87 -3.14 1.13 -6.40
CA LEU A 87 -4.17 0.70 -5.44
C LEU A 87 -4.19 1.57 -4.17
N ALA A 88 -3.02 1.97 -3.67
CA ALA A 88 -2.88 2.79 -2.48
C ALA A 88 -3.55 4.16 -2.68
N VAL A 89 -3.29 4.82 -3.81
CA VAL A 89 -3.94 6.10 -4.14
C VAL A 89 -5.45 5.95 -4.24
N ARG A 90 -5.94 4.89 -4.90
CA ARG A 90 -7.40 4.64 -5.03
C ARG A 90 -8.04 4.32 -3.68
N THR A 91 -7.32 3.66 -2.78
CA THR A 91 -7.79 3.36 -1.43
C THR A 91 -7.85 4.63 -0.58
N CYS A 92 -6.85 5.51 -0.69
CA CYS A 92 -6.85 6.84 -0.04
C CYS A 92 -7.98 7.73 -0.57
N GLN A 93 -8.28 7.68 -1.88
CA GLN A 93 -9.39 8.42 -2.49
C GLN A 93 -10.75 8.03 -1.91
N ARG A 94 -10.91 6.79 -1.46
CA ARG A 94 -12.14 6.27 -0.84
C ARG A 94 -12.14 6.40 0.68
N ALA A 95 -11.08 6.97 1.26
CA ALA A 95 -10.98 7.12 2.69
C ALA A 95 -11.98 8.18 3.17
N GLN A 96 -12.62 7.90 4.30
CA GLN A 96 -13.55 8.81 4.98
C GLN A 96 -13.13 8.97 6.44
N GLY A 97 -11.80 8.96 6.71
CA GLY A 97 -11.27 8.93 8.07
C GLY A 97 -11.76 7.71 8.85
N ALA A 98 -12.21 7.94 10.09
CA ALA A 98 -12.83 6.92 10.93
C ALA A 98 -14.22 6.45 10.44
N GLY A 99 -14.81 7.12 9.46
CA GLY A 99 -16.17 6.84 8.96
C GLY A 99 -16.29 5.57 8.11
N SER A 100 -15.19 4.98 7.64
CA SER A 100 -15.22 3.81 6.75
C SER A 100 -14.31 2.68 7.22
N LYS A 101 -14.87 1.76 8.01
CA LYS A 101 -14.19 0.51 8.41
C LYS A 101 -13.73 -0.31 7.20
N LYS A 102 -14.52 -0.32 6.12
CA LYS A 102 -14.17 -1.03 4.87
C LYS A 102 -12.89 -0.47 4.24
N ALA A 103 -12.72 0.86 4.24
CA ALA A 103 -11.51 1.50 3.71
C ALA A 103 -10.28 1.22 4.60
N GLN A 104 -10.45 1.23 5.93
CA GLN A 104 -9.40 0.83 6.88
C GLN A 104 -8.93 -0.61 6.64
N GLU A 105 -9.87 -1.57 6.56
CA GLU A 105 -9.56 -2.98 6.30
C GLU A 105 -8.90 -3.18 4.93
N ALA A 106 -9.36 -2.46 3.90
CA ALA A 106 -8.75 -2.50 2.58
C ALA A 106 -7.30 -2.00 2.61
N TRP A 107 -7.02 -0.89 3.32
CA TRP A 107 -5.67 -0.37 3.49
C TRP A 107 -4.76 -1.36 4.23
N VAL A 108 -5.22 -1.93 5.35
CA VAL A 108 -4.46 -2.91 6.12
C VAL A 108 -4.17 -4.17 5.29
N ARG A 109 -5.17 -4.68 4.56
CA ARG A 109 -5.00 -5.83 3.66
C ARG A 109 -4.02 -5.53 2.53
N LEU A 110 -4.11 -4.35 1.93
CA LEU A 110 -3.22 -3.91 0.86
C LEU A 110 -1.78 -3.87 1.37
N CYS A 111 -1.54 -3.19 2.50
CA CYS A 111 -0.21 -3.12 3.09
C CYS A 111 0.30 -4.51 3.47
N GLY A 112 -0.48 -5.34 4.16
CA GLY A 112 -0.07 -6.69 4.54
C GLY A 112 0.31 -7.57 3.35
N THR A 113 -0.46 -7.51 2.26
CA THR A 113 -0.22 -8.30 1.05
C THR A 113 1.06 -7.90 0.32
N TYR A 114 1.36 -6.61 0.21
CA TYR A 114 2.53 -6.15 -0.53
C TYR A 114 3.81 -6.08 0.32
N LEU A 115 3.70 -5.76 1.60
CA LEU A 115 4.85 -5.73 2.51
C LEU A 115 5.38 -7.15 2.80
N SER A 116 4.49 -8.15 2.88
CA SER A 116 4.91 -9.55 3.08
C SER A 116 5.72 -10.13 1.91
N LYS A 117 5.63 -9.53 0.72
CA LYS A 117 6.43 -9.90 -0.46
C LYS A 117 7.85 -9.33 -0.43
N GLY A 118 8.16 -8.46 0.53
CA GLY A 118 9.48 -7.85 0.67
C GLY A 118 9.73 -6.70 -0.31
N GLY A 119 11.01 -6.49 -0.65
CA GLY A 119 11.44 -5.42 -1.55
C GLY A 119 11.39 -4.03 -0.94
N ILE A 120 11.30 -3.01 -1.79
CA ILE A 120 11.38 -1.60 -1.36
C ILE A 120 10.22 -1.18 -0.45
N LEU A 121 9.03 -1.78 -0.61
CA LEU A 121 7.86 -1.47 0.22
C LEU A 121 8.02 -1.95 1.67
N ALA A 122 8.84 -2.98 1.91
CA ALA A 122 9.09 -3.53 3.23
C ALA A 122 10.20 -2.78 4.00
N GLN A 123 10.88 -1.84 3.36
CA GLN A 123 11.94 -1.05 4.00
C GLN A 123 11.39 -0.24 5.19
N PRO A 124 12.12 -0.13 6.31
CA PRO A 124 11.64 0.54 7.52
C PRO A 124 11.14 1.97 7.26
N ASP A 125 11.86 2.75 6.46
CA ASP A 125 11.48 4.12 6.12
C ASP A 125 10.18 4.17 5.34
N VAL A 126 10.00 3.31 4.34
CA VAL A 126 8.75 3.25 3.56
C VAL A 126 7.59 2.84 4.47
N ARG A 127 7.79 1.84 5.34
CA ARG A 127 6.78 1.41 6.31
C ARG A 127 6.37 2.54 7.27
N LYS A 128 7.32 3.37 7.70
CA LYS A 128 7.02 4.56 8.52
C LYS A 128 6.07 5.50 7.78
N HIS A 129 6.37 5.88 6.54
CA HIS A 129 5.49 6.74 5.74
C HIS A 129 4.12 6.10 5.47
N LEU A 130 4.06 4.78 5.26
CA LEU A 130 2.78 4.08 5.09
C LEU A 130 1.92 4.09 6.37
N ASN A 131 2.55 4.02 7.55
CA ASN A 131 1.84 4.17 8.82
C ASN A 131 1.32 5.61 9.00
N GLU A 132 2.11 6.62 8.62
CA GLU A 132 1.67 8.02 8.65
C GLU A 132 0.47 8.25 7.72
N ILE A 133 0.49 7.69 6.50
CA ILE A 133 -0.66 7.69 5.58
C ILE A 133 -1.87 6.96 6.20
N ALA A 134 -1.64 5.84 6.89
CA ALA A 134 -2.69 5.09 7.59
C ALA A 134 -3.40 5.97 8.64
N THR A 135 -2.64 6.74 9.40
CA THR A 135 -3.17 7.68 10.38
C THR A 135 -3.89 8.84 9.70
N LEU A 136 -3.30 9.45 8.66
CA LEU A 136 -3.84 10.63 7.99
C LEU A 136 -5.19 10.37 7.31
N PHE A 137 -5.30 9.32 6.50
CA PHE A 137 -6.50 9.09 5.69
C PHE A 137 -7.53 8.19 6.38
N PHE A 138 -7.08 7.27 7.22
CA PHE A 138 -7.93 6.20 7.75
C PHE A 138 -8.11 6.26 9.26
N ALA A 139 -7.48 7.22 9.96
CA ALA A 139 -7.47 7.31 11.42
C ALA A 139 -7.01 6.01 12.10
N ILE A 140 -6.15 5.24 11.43
CA ILE A 140 -5.55 4.03 12.01
C ILE A 140 -4.38 4.48 12.90
N PRO A 141 -4.40 4.19 14.21
CA PRO A 141 -3.31 4.56 15.10
C PRO A 141 -2.04 3.80 14.73
N LEU A 142 -0.89 4.44 14.91
CA LEU A 142 0.40 3.77 14.74
C LEU A 142 0.49 2.52 15.66
N PRO A 143 1.10 1.42 15.19
CA PRO A 143 1.30 0.24 16.02
C PRO A 143 2.03 0.62 17.32
N ARG A 144 1.37 0.38 18.46
CA ARG A 144 1.95 0.58 19.80
C ARG A 144 3.10 -0.42 19.94
N GLY A 145 4.34 0.05 19.77
CA GLY A 145 5.55 -0.79 19.76
C GLY A 145 6.66 -0.30 18.83
N GLN A 146 6.39 0.63 17.91
CA GLN A 146 7.45 1.27 17.09
C GLN A 146 8.27 2.31 17.87
N ALA A 147 7.74 2.81 18.99
CA ALA A 147 8.46 3.63 19.96
C ALA A 147 8.79 2.85 21.25
N ALA A 148 8.87 1.52 21.16
CA ALA A 148 9.35 0.72 22.28
C ALA A 148 10.85 0.98 22.42
N ASN A 149 11.22 1.71 23.48
CA ASN A 149 12.60 1.91 23.87
C ASN A 149 13.15 0.51 24.23
N PRO A 150 14.02 -0.11 23.40
CA PRO A 150 14.39 -1.52 23.58
C PRO A 150 15.05 -1.77 24.94
N LEU A 151 15.72 -0.76 25.47
CA LEU A 151 16.28 -0.76 26.83
C LEU A 151 15.19 -0.71 27.91
N GLY A 152 14.11 0.03 27.67
CA GLY A 152 12.97 0.15 28.57
C GLY A 152 12.20 -1.16 28.72
N ASP A 153 11.98 -1.89 27.62
CA ASP A 153 11.32 -3.20 27.65
C ASP A 153 12.20 -4.26 28.34
N MET A 154 13.51 -4.19 28.16
CA MET A 154 14.47 -5.04 28.88
C MET A 154 14.52 -4.70 30.37
N MET A 155 14.53 -3.42 30.75
CA MET A 155 14.50 -3.02 32.17
C MET A 155 13.16 -3.36 32.82
N SER A 156 12.04 -3.21 32.12
CA SER A 156 10.70 -3.59 32.60
C SER A 156 10.57 -5.10 32.81
N SER A 157 11.18 -5.91 31.92
CA SER A 157 11.21 -7.38 32.08
C SER A 157 12.16 -7.84 33.18
N LEU A 158 13.25 -7.11 33.45
CA LEU A 158 14.17 -7.38 34.57
C LEU A 158 13.61 -6.95 35.94
N PHE A 159 12.83 -5.87 36.00
CA PHE A 159 12.24 -5.35 37.24
C PHE A 159 10.84 -5.92 37.56
N GLY A 160 10.40 -6.97 36.84
CA GLY A 160 9.19 -7.72 37.19
C GLY A 160 7.87 -7.07 36.79
N GLY A 161 7.85 -6.28 35.71
CA GLY A 161 6.62 -5.75 35.14
C GLY A 161 5.66 -6.87 34.72
N ALA A 162 4.40 -6.80 35.16
CA ALA A 162 3.36 -7.76 34.81
C ALA A 162 3.26 -7.90 33.26
N PRO A 163 3.09 -9.13 32.73
CA PRO A 163 3.01 -9.32 31.28
C PRO A 163 1.83 -8.53 30.73
N SER A 164 2.12 -7.52 29.90
CA SER A 164 1.08 -6.88 29.09
C SER A 164 0.50 -7.96 28.19
N SER A 165 -0.78 -8.27 28.38
CA SER A 165 -1.50 -9.31 27.65
C SER A 165 -1.22 -9.19 26.15
N ALA A 166 -0.38 -10.07 25.61
CA ALA A 166 -0.27 -10.25 24.18
C ALA A 166 -1.63 -10.77 23.72
N ALA A 167 -2.29 -10.02 22.83
CA ALA A 167 -3.55 -10.43 22.25
C ALA A 167 -3.40 -11.84 21.66
N ALA A 168 -4.25 -12.77 22.13
CA ALA A 168 -4.22 -14.16 21.70
C ALA A 168 -4.28 -14.26 20.15
N PRO A 169 -3.52 -15.18 19.54
CA PRO A 169 -3.56 -15.39 18.09
C PRO A 169 -5.00 -15.70 17.65
N ARG A 170 -5.46 -14.99 16.62
CA ARG A 170 -6.79 -15.19 16.03
C ARG A 170 -6.85 -16.62 15.46
N VAL A 171 -7.58 -17.51 16.12
CA VAL A 171 -7.91 -18.83 15.60
C VAL A 171 -8.82 -18.64 14.39
N LEU A 172 -8.33 -18.99 13.20
CA LEU A 172 -9.13 -19.02 11.99
C LEU A 172 -10.10 -20.20 12.09
N MET A 173 -11.40 -19.92 12.17
CA MET A 173 -12.42 -20.96 12.10
C MET A 173 -12.49 -21.51 10.67
N PRO A 174 -12.59 -22.83 10.46
CA PRO A 174 -12.80 -23.40 9.14
C PRO A 174 -14.14 -22.93 8.55
N ALA A 175 -14.17 -22.72 7.24
CA ALA A 175 -15.38 -22.36 6.51
C ALA A 175 -16.44 -23.47 6.63
N PRO A 176 -17.74 -23.14 6.81
CA PRO A 176 -18.80 -24.15 6.83
C PRO A 176 -18.93 -24.84 5.47
N PRO A 177 -19.24 -26.15 5.43
CA PRO A 177 -19.40 -26.89 4.18
C PRO A 177 -20.58 -26.33 3.38
N ALA A 178 -20.37 -26.18 2.06
CA ALA A 178 -21.39 -25.72 1.13
C ALA A 178 -22.58 -26.68 1.15
N ALA A 179 -23.78 -26.14 1.33
CA ALA A 179 -25.02 -26.90 1.22
C ALA A 179 -25.16 -27.44 -0.21
N SER A 180 -25.18 -28.76 -0.34
CA SER A 180 -25.56 -29.45 -1.57
C SER A 180 -27.01 -29.13 -1.90
N LEU A 181 -27.23 -28.62 -3.11
CA LEU A 181 -28.55 -28.55 -3.72
C LEU A 181 -28.82 -29.92 -4.36
N ASP A 182 -29.71 -30.70 -3.75
CA ASP A 182 -30.53 -31.69 -4.46
C ASP A 182 -31.84 -31.01 -4.90
#